data_AF-A0A919XR02-F1
#
_entry.id   AF-A0A919XR02-F1
#
_cell.length_a   1.000
_cell.length_b   1.000
_cell.length_c   1.000
_cell.angle_alpha   90.00
_cell.angle_beta   90.00
_cell.angle_gamma   90.00
#
_symmetry.space_group_name_H-M   'P 1'
#
loop_
_entity.id
_entity.type
_entity.pdbx_description
1 polymer ?
#
loop_
_entity_poly.entity_id
_entity_poly.type
_entity_poly.pdbx_seq_one_letter_code
_entity_poly.pdbx_strand_id
1 'polypeptide(L)' 'MKEKGKQGDQEKGGLAWWQLALLGVASTVGTGFFLGSAIGLKAAGPAFLAGLLLASFATYTVFEALAK' A
#
# COMPACT_ATOMS: atom_id res chain seq x y z
N MET A 1 -10.14 31.14 -2.95
CA MET A 1 -8.88 30.67 -3.56
C MET A 1 -9.06 29.20 -3.90
N LYS A 2 -9.18 28.87 -5.18
CA LYS A 2 -9.33 27.48 -5.66
C LYS A 2 -7.96 27.05 -6.21
N GLU A 3 -7.32 26.10 -5.55
CA GLU A 3 -6.04 25.59 -6.01
C GLU A 3 -6.21 24.74 -7.27
N LYS A 4 -5.42 25.10 -8.30
CA LYS A 4 -5.32 24.45 -9.60
C LYS A 4 -4.45 23.18 -9.47
N GLY A 5 -5.07 22.01 -9.57
CA GLY A 5 -4.38 20.80 -10.02
C GLY A 5 -4.47 20.70 -11.55
N LYS A 6 -3.45 21.16 -12.28
CA LYS A 6 -3.29 20.92 -13.72
C LYS A 6 -2.68 19.52 -13.88
N GLN A 7 -3.37 18.60 -14.56
CA GLN A 7 -2.72 17.42 -15.17
C GLN A 7 -3.38 17.14 -16.51
N GLY A 8 -2.50 16.96 -17.51
CA GLY A 8 -2.78 17.11 -18.92
C GLY A 8 -3.36 15.87 -19.59
N ASP A 9 -3.90 16.16 -20.77
CA ASP A 9 -4.34 15.31 -21.88
C ASP A 9 -5.33 14.17 -21.60
N GLN A 10 -6.53 14.41 -22.10
CA GLN A 10 -7.65 13.50 -22.22
C GLN A 10 -7.41 12.52 -23.38
N GLU A 11 -6.95 11.30 -23.07
CA GLU A 11 -7.25 10.13 -23.88
C GLU A 11 -7.80 9.01 -22.96
N LYS A 12 -9.11 8.72 -23.11
CA LYS A 12 -9.86 7.60 -22.48
C LYS A 12 -9.69 7.42 -20.96
N GLY A 13 -10.30 8.29 -20.15
CA GLY A 13 -10.84 7.96 -18.81
C GLY A 13 -9.96 7.16 -17.82
N GLY A 14 -8.63 7.17 -17.98
CA GLY A 14 -7.68 6.41 -17.19
C GLY A 14 -7.09 7.24 -16.06
N LEU A 15 -6.86 6.62 -14.91
CA LEU A 15 -6.11 7.23 -13.82
C LEU A 15 -4.62 7.31 -14.19
N ALA A 16 -3.94 8.38 -13.78
CA ALA A 16 -2.51 8.46 -13.90
C ALA A 16 -1.85 7.32 -13.11
N TRP A 17 -0.71 6.82 -13.57
CA TRP A 17 0.04 5.74 -12.91
C TRP A 17 0.26 5.98 -11.41
N TRP A 18 0.58 7.21 -11.03
CA TRP A 18 0.73 7.59 -9.63
C TRP A 18 -0.57 7.51 -8.81
N GLN A 19 -1.71 7.80 -9.42
CA GLN A 19 -3.02 7.65 -8.77
C GLN A 19 -3.39 6.17 -8.62
N LEU A 20 -3.03 5.33 -9.60
CA LEU A 20 -3.19 3.88 -9.51
C LEU A 20 -2.31 3.28 -8.39
N ALA A 21 -1.05 3.73 -8.29
CA ALA A 21 -0.16 3.35 -7.19
C ALA A 21 -0.70 3.81 -5.83
N LEU A 22 -1.17 5.07 -5.73
CA LEU A 22 -1.78 5.61 -4.51
C LEU A 22 -3.04 4.84 -4.11
N LEU A 23 -3.85 4.38 -5.07
CA LEU A 23 -5.02 3.54 -4.80
C LEU A 23 -4.61 2.18 -4.19
N GLY A 24 -3.57 1.54 -4.73
CA GLY A 24 -3.04 0.29 -4.18
C GLY A 24 -2.47 0.44 -2.77
N VAL A 25 -1.71 1.52 -2.53
CA VAL A 25 -1.19 1.84 -1.18
C VAL A 25 -2.34 2.12 -0.22
N ALA A 26 -3.36 2.88 -0.63
CA ALA A 26 -4.53 3.18 0.21
C ALA A 26 -5.30 1.90 0.60
N SER A 27 -5.46 0.96 -0.32
CA SER A 27 -6.12 -0.32 -0.03
C SER A 27 -5.34 -1.17 0.99
N THR A 28 -4.01 -1.24 0.82
CA THR A 28 -3.13 -2.01 1.72
C THR A 28 -3.04 -1.39 3.11
N VAL A 29 -2.90 -0.06 3.19
CA VAL A 29 -2.82 0.68 4.46
C VAL A 29 -4.16 0.75 5.18
N GLY A 30 -5.28 0.77 4.44
CA GLY A 30 -6.64 0.77 4.98
C GLY A 30 -6.97 -0.49 5.79
N THR A 31 -7.77 -1.41 5.24
CA THR A 31 -8.17 -2.60 5.99
C THR A 31 -6.99 -3.52 6.29
N GLY A 32 -6.02 -3.67 5.38
CA GLY A 32 -4.92 -4.62 5.53
C GLY A 32 -4.05 -4.35 6.76
N PHE A 33 -3.34 -3.22 6.78
CA PHE A 33 -2.43 -2.89 7.86
C PHE A 33 -3.18 -2.56 9.16
N PHE A 34 -4.27 -1.81 9.12
CA PHE A 34 -4.95 -1.35 10.33
C PHE A 34 -5.66 -2.50 11.07
N LEU A 35 -6.44 -3.32 10.35
CA LEU A 35 -7.12 -4.48 10.94
C LEU A 35 -6.10 -5.57 11.31
N GLY A 36 -5.17 -5.86 10.41
CA GLY A 36 -4.12 -6.86 10.62
C GLY A 36 -3.24 -6.54 11.83
N SER A 37 -2.85 -5.27 11.99
CA SER A 37 -2.05 -4.85 13.14
C SER A 37 -2.85 -4.87 14.44
N ALA A 38 -4.10 -4.41 14.45
CA ALA A 38 -4.91 -4.43 15.67
C ALA A 38 -5.14 -5.86 16.19
N ILE A 39 -5.47 -6.79 15.28
CA ILE A 39 -5.65 -8.21 15.63
C ILE A 39 -4.31 -8.86 15.98
N GLY A 40 -3.27 -8.60 15.18
CA GLY A 40 -1.93 -9.15 15.37
C GLY A 40 -1.29 -8.71 16.69
N LEU A 41 -1.40 -7.44 17.07
CA LEU A 41 -0.93 -6.94 18.36
C LEU A 41 -1.72 -7.56 19.52
N LYS A 42 -3.04 -7.71 19.37
CA LYS A 42 -3.88 -8.31 20.42
C LYS A 42 -3.58 -9.81 20.61
N ALA A 43 -3.27 -10.53 19.53
CA ALA A 43 -3.00 -11.96 19.56
C ALA A 43 -1.55 -12.30 19.92
N ALA A 44 -0.57 -11.64 19.31
CA ALA A 44 0.86 -11.94 19.46
C ALA A 44 1.59 -10.98 20.41
N GLY A 45 0.97 -9.89 20.84
CA GLY A 45 1.61 -8.88 21.69
C GLY A 45 2.79 -8.21 20.98
N PRO A 46 3.85 -7.84 21.73
CA PRO A 46 5.05 -7.20 21.16
C PRO A 46 5.77 -8.03 20.09
N ALA A 47 5.59 -9.36 20.10
CA ALA A 47 6.20 -10.26 19.12
C ALA A 47 5.67 -10.06 17.69
N PHE A 48 4.55 -9.36 17.50
CA PHE A 48 4.02 -9.00 16.19
C PHE A 48 5.04 -8.25 15.31
N LEU A 49 5.97 -7.49 15.90
CA LEU A 49 7.03 -6.81 15.17
C LEU A 49 7.92 -7.79 14.37
N ALA A 50 8.19 -8.98 14.92
CA ALA A 50 8.94 -10.00 14.20
C ALA A 50 8.15 -10.52 12.98
N GLY A 51 6.83 -10.65 13.12
CA GLY A 51 5.94 -10.98 12.01
C GLY A 51 5.90 -9.91 10.91
N LEU A 52 5.90 -8.63 11.30
CA LEU A 52 6.00 -7.50 10.36
C LEU A 52 7.32 -7.54 9.57
N LEU A 53 8.45 -7.83 10.23
CA LEU A 53 9.74 -7.96 9.55
C LEU A 53 9.70 -9.10 8.52
N LEU A 54 9.18 -10.27 8.89
CA LEU A 54 9.04 -11.40 7.98
C LEU A 54 8.13 -11.06 6.80
N ALA A 55 7.01 -10.37 7.05
CA ALA A 55 6.12 -9.89 6.00
C ALA A 55 6.80 -8.90 5.05
N SER A 56 7.66 -8.00 5.56
CA SER A 56 8.47 -7.10 4.73
C SER A 56 9.44 -7.85 3.81
N PHE A 57 10.10 -8.91 4.30
CA PHE A 57 10.95 -9.76 3.45
C PHE A 57 10.12 -10.47 2.37
N ALA A 58 8.95 -10.99 2.73
CA ALA A 58 8.07 -11.66 1.77
C ALA A 58 7.58 -10.71 0.68
N THR A 59 7.12 -9.50 1.03
CA THR A 59 6.67 -8.51 0.03
C THR A 59 7.81 -7.98 -0.82
N TYR A 60 9.02 -7.82 -0.26
CA TYR A 60 10.20 -7.47 -1.05
C TYR A 60 10.54 -8.57 -2.07
N THR A 61 10.44 -9.85 -1.68
CA THR A 61 10.69 -10.98 -2.58
C THR A 61 9.69 -10.99 -3.74
N VAL A 62 8.42 -10.74 -3.47
CA VAL A 62 7.38 -10.60 -4.50
C VAL A 62 7.66 -9.39 -5.40
N PHE A 63 8.06 -8.26 -4.82
CA PHE A 63 8.41 -7.07 -5.58
C PHE A 63 9.59 -7.33 -6.53
N GLU A 64 10.65 -8.01 -6.07
CA GLU A 64 11.80 -8.36 -6.89
C GLU A 64 11.42 -9.25 -8.07
N ALA A 65 10.53 -10.22 -7.85
CA ALA A 65 9.98 -11.07 -8.91
C ALA A 65 9.10 -10.34 -9.94
N LEU A 66 8.44 -9.24 -9.53
CA LEU A 66 7.53 -8.46 -10.39
C LEU A 66 8.19 -7.27 -11.09
N ALA A 67 9.22 -6.70 -10.47
CA ALA A 67 9.93 -5.53 -10.98
C ALA A 67 11.02 -5.89 -12.01
N LYS A 68 11.30 -7.18 -12.18
CA LYS A 68 12.24 -7.76 -13.15
C LYS A 68 11.51 -8.24 -14.40
#